data_AF-A0AAW9JAU3-F1
#
_entry.id   AF-A0AAW9JAU3-F1
#
_cell.length_a   1.000
_cell.length_b   1.000
_cell.length_c   1.000
_cell.angle_alpha   90.00
_cell.angle_beta   90.00
_cell.angle_gamma   90.00
#
_symmetry.space_group_name_H-M   'P 1'
#
loop_
_entity.id
_entity.type
_entity.pdbx_description
1 polymer ?
#
loop_
_entity_poly.entity_id
_entity_poly.type
_entity_poly.pdbx_seq_one_letter_code
_entity_poly.pdbx_strand_id
1 'polypeptide(L)'
;FGDIEDAKELVKQCHKRNMKIVLDAVFNHSGDDFFAFEDIVKNGDSSLYKDWYLVDSYPIDKERVNYYTFANNVYTMPKFNISNKEVTQYLLNVAKFWIDEVGVDGWRLDVCDEVDHDFWRAFKKTVKEANHNAIIVGEIMHEAT
;
A
#
# COMPACT_ATOMS: atom_id res chain seq x y z
N PHE A 1 3.87 -16.51 5.92
CA PHE A 1 4.70 -16.15 7.09
C PHE A 1 4.07 -16.56 8.41
N GLY A 2 2.76 -16.40 8.58
CA GLY A 2 2.00 -16.75 9.79
C GLY A 2 0.60 -16.14 9.68
N ASP A 3 -0.07 -15.93 10.81
CA ASP A 3 -1.34 -15.19 10.91
C ASP A 3 -1.23 -13.88 11.74
N ILE A 4 -2.37 -13.24 12.01
CA ILE A 4 -2.43 -11.99 12.78
C ILE A 4 -2.03 -12.19 14.25
N GLU A 5 -2.31 -13.35 14.83
CA GLU A 5 -1.95 -13.64 16.22
C GLU A 5 -0.45 -13.91 16.35
N ASP A 6 0.15 -14.57 15.35
CA ASP A 6 1.61 -14.69 15.24
C ASP A 6 2.28 -13.31 15.16
N ALA A 7 1.73 -12.40 14.34
CA ALA A 7 2.25 -11.04 14.20
C ALA A 7 2.16 -10.25 15.51
N LYS A 8 1.03 -10.33 16.21
CA LYS A 8 0.85 -9.71 17.53
C LYS A 8 1.82 -10.27 18.57
N GLU A 9 2.01 -11.58 18.61
CA GLU A 9 2.94 -12.21 19.54
C GLU A 9 4.39 -11.82 19.22
N LEU A 10 4.76 -11.73 17.94
CA LEU A 10 6.06 -11.22 17.51
C LEU A 10 6.30 -9.80 18.03
N VAL A 11 5.37 -8.87 17.77
CA VAL A 11 5.46 -7.48 18.22
C VAL A 11 5.63 -7.42 19.73
N LYS A 12 4.77 -8.13 20.47
CA LYS A 12 4.82 -8.22 21.94
C LYS A 12 6.15 -8.75 22.46
N GLN A 13 6.72 -9.78 21.82
CA GLN A 13 8.01 -10.35 22.23
C GLN A 13 9.19 -9.43 21.91
N CYS A 14 9.13 -8.66 20.82
CA CYS A 14 10.10 -7.64 20.50
C CYS A 14 10.05 -6.46 21.49
N HIS A 15 8.85 -5.99 21.82
CA HIS A 15 8.64 -4.90 22.78
C HIS A 15 9.17 -5.24 24.18
N LYS A 16 8.97 -6.48 24.66
CA LYS A 16 9.56 -6.97 25.92
C LYS A 16 11.09 -6.89 25.96
N ARG A 17 11.73 -6.82 24.79
CA ARG A 17 13.18 -6.73 24.62
C ARG A 17 13.64 -5.33 24.20
N ASN A 18 12.76 -4.33 24.33
CA ASN A 18 13.01 -2.95 23.92
C ASN A 18 13.38 -2.80 22.44
N MET A 19 12.86 -3.70 21.58
CA MET A 19 13.00 -3.63 20.12
C MET A 19 11.70 -3.10 19.51
N LYS A 20 11.84 -2.29 18.47
CA LYS A 20 10.74 -1.71 17.71
C LYS A 20 10.53 -2.48 16.41
N ILE A 21 9.29 -2.54 15.93
CA ILE A 21 8.93 -3.19 14.67
C ILE A 21 8.48 -2.13 13.67
N VAL A 22 9.12 -2.11 12.51
CA VAL A 22 8.71 -1.32 11.34
C VAL A 22 8.30 -2.30 10.25
N LEU A 23 7.15 -2.06 9.61
CA LEU A 23 6.69 -2.84 8.47
C LEU A 23 6.93 -2.12 7.15
N ASP A 24 7.00 -2.90 6.09
CA ASP A 24 7.09 -2.40 4.72
C ASP A 24 5.69 -2.11 4.15
N ALA A 25 5.52 -0.93 3.56
CA ALA A 25 4.27 -0.46 2.96
C ALA A 25 4.44 -0.31 1.45
N VAL A 26 3.87 -1.26 0.69
CA VAL A 26 3.81 -1.23 -0.77
C VAL A 26 2.51 -0.56 -1.20
N PHE A 27 2.49 0.78 -1.18
CA PHE A 27 1.29 1.58 -1.50
C PHE A 27 1.30 2.19 -2.90
N ASN A 28 2.38 2.01 -3.66
CA ASN A 28 2.46 2.43 -5.05
C ASN A 28 1.65 1.50 -5.99
N HIS A 29 1.69 0.21 -5.74
CA HIS A 29 1.09 -0.84 -6.57
C HIS A 29 0.58 -2.00 -5.71
N SER A 30 -0.25 -2.87 -6.28
CA SER A 30 -0.66 -4.13 -5.66
C SER A 30 -0.07 -5.32 -6.40
N GLY A 31 -0.29 -6.54 -5.88
CA GLY A 31 -0.22 -7.75 -6.70
C GLY A 31 -1.37 -7.80 -7.71
N ASP A 32 -1.22 -8.58 -8.78
CA ASP A 32 -2.26 -8.83 -9.77
C ASP A 32 -3.30 -9.90 -9.34
N ASP A 33 -3.14 -10.40 -8.12
CA ASP A 33 -4.06 -11.24 -7.35
C ASP A 33 -4.82 -10.43 -6.27
N PHE A 34 -4.64 -9.11 -6.22
CA PHE A 34 -5.39 -8.26 -5.31
C PHE A 34 -6.87 -8.18 -5.72
N PHE A 35 -7.78 -8.31 -4.76
CA PHE A 35 -9.23 -8.48 -5.01
C PHE A 35 -9.81 -7.45 -5.97
N ALA A 36 -9.38 -6.18 -5.87
CA ALA A 36 -9.88 -5.10 -6.72
C ALA A 36 -9.38 -5.27 -8.16
N PHE A 37 -8.13 -5.69 -8.37
CA PHE A 37 -7.59 -5.94 -9.69
C PHE A 37 -8.20 -7.19 -10.34
N GLU A 38 -8.35 -8.28 -9.57
CA GLU A 38 -9.02 -9.50 -10.05
C GLU A 38 -10.45 -9.21 -10.53
N ASP A 39 -11.19 -8.34 -9.82
CA ASP A 39 -12.53 -7.94 -10.20
C ASP A 39 -12.55 -7.17 -11.53
N ILE A 40 -11.58 -6.28 -11.76
CA ILE A 40 -11.44 -5.54 -13.02
C ILE A 40 -11.06 -6.48 -14.18
N VAL A 41 -10.17 -7.45 -13.93
CA VAL A 41 -9.83 -8.48 -14.93
C VAL A 41 -11.07 -9.27 -15.34
N LYS A 42 -11.94 -9.59 -14.38
CA LYS A 42 -13.17 -10.37 -14.61
C LYS A 42 -14.30 -9.55 -15.25
N ASN A 43 -14.51 -8.32 -14.80
CA ASN A 43 -15.71 -7.53 -15.10
C ASN A 43 -15.43 -6.32 -16.02
N GLY A 44 -14.17 -5.99 -16.29
CA GLY A 44 -13.77 -4.85 -17.11
C GLY A 44 -14.37 -3.52 -16.62
N ASP A 45 -14.88 -2.71 -17.55
CA ASP A 45 -15.53 -1.41 -17.27
C ASP A 45 -16.80 -1.50 -16.40
N SER A 46 -17.32 -2.71 -16.17
CA SER A 46 -18.44 -2.95 -15.24
C SER A 46 -17.99 -3.20 -13.80
N SER A 47 -16.68 -3.27 -13.53
CA SER A 47 -16.15 -3.46 -12.19
C SER A 47 -16.46 -2.25 -11.29
N LEU A 48 -16.79 -2.51 -10.04
CA LEU A 48 -16.91 -1.46 -9.00
C LEU A 48 -15.55 -0.83 -8.69
N TYR A 49 -14.46 -1.51 -9.00
CA TYR A 49 -13.10 -1.08 -8.72
C TYR A 49 -12.39 -0.51 -9.94
N LYS A 50 -13.08 -0.29 -11.07
CA LYS A 50 -12.47 0.14 -12.33
C LYS A 50 -11.58 1.38 -12.20
N ASP A 51 -11.93 2.29 -11.30
CA ASP A 51 -11.20 3.53 -11.03
C ASP A 51 -10.10 3.39 -9.95
N TRP A 52 -9.89 2.18 -9.41
CA TRP A 52 -8.81 1.91 -8.44
C TRP A 52 -7.44 1.76 -9.10
N TYR A 53 -7.40 1.58 -10.43
CA TYR A 53 -6.19 1.43 -11.23
C TYR A 53 -6.22 2.35 -12.44
N LEU A 54 -5.06 2.57 -13.04
CA LEU A 54 -4.93 3.34 -14.27
C LEU A 54 -4.89 2.34 -15.45
N VAL A 55 -6.01 2.23 -16.18
CA VAL A 55 -6.20 1.26 -17.26
C VAL A 55 -6.38 2.00 -18.58
N ASP A 56 -5.69 1.56 -19.64
CA ASP A 56 -5.78 2.19 -20.96
C ASP A 56 -7.01 1.71 -21.74
N SER A 57 -7.40 0.43 -21.58
CA SER A 57 -8.53 -0.16 -22.29
C SER A 57 -9.06 -1.42 -21.61
N TYR A 58 -10.31 -1.79 -21.91
CA TYR A 58 -10.93 -3.05 -21.50
C TYR A 58 -11.18 -3.97 -22.71
N PRO A 59 -11.14 -5.31 -22.54
CA PRO A 59 -10.79 -6.03 -21.31
C PRO A 59 -9.30 -5.87 -20.95
N ILE A 60 -8.94 -6.21 -19.71
CA ILE A 60 -7.54 -6.23 -19.28
C ILE A 60 -6.78 -7.31 -20.06
N ASP A 61 -5.66 -6.92 -20.65
CA ASP A 61 -4.73 -7.79 -21.36
C ASP A 61 -3.38 -7.76 -20.63
N LYS A 62 -3.10 -8.81 -19.85
CA LYS A 62 -1.85 -8.93 -19.07
C LYS A 62 -0.62 -9.20 -19.96
N GLU A 63 -0.79 -9.69 -21.18
CA GLU A 63 0.33 -9.90 -22.11
C GLU A 63 0.75 -8.57 -22.75
N ARG A 64 -0.22 -7.73 -23.11
CA ARG A 64 0.03 -6.38 -23.63
C ARG A 64 0.28 -5.33 -22.56
N VAL A 65 -0.08 -5.64 -21.31
CA VAL A 65 -0.02 -4.73 -20.16
C VAL A 65 -0.71 -3.40 -20.48
N ASN A 66 -2.00 -3.46 -20.81
CA ASN A 66 -2.81 -2.27 -21.16
C ASN A 66 -3.26 -1.47 -19.92
N TYR A 67 -2.39 -1.34 -18.94
CA TYR A 67 -2.59 -0.66 -17.67
C TYR A 67 -1.23 -0.26 -17.09
N TYR A 68 -1.22 0.73 -16.20
CA TYR A 68 0.01 1.21 -15.59
C TYR A 68 0.50 0.23 -14.53
N THR A 69 1.81 -0.03 -14.52
CA THR A 69 2.48 -0.89 -13.55
C THR A 69 3.53 -0.14 -12.78
N PHE A 70 4.01 -0.71 -11.68
CA PHE A 70 5.35 -0.38 -11.20
C PHE A 70 6.39 -0.76 -12.27
N ALA A 71 7.40 0.10 -12.44
CA ALA A 71 8.38 -0.02 -13.52
C ALA A 71 7.72 -0.20 -14.91
N ASN A 72 8.48 -0.67 -15.89
CA ASN A 72 7.98 -0.84 -17.25
C ASN A 72 7.44 -2.26 -17.48
N ASN A 73 6.13 -2.38 -17.72
CA ASN A 73 5.44 -3.61 -18.10
C ASN A 73 5.58 -4.79 -17.11
N VAL A 74 5.65 -4.51 -15.81
CA VAL A 74 5.62 -5.56 -14.77
C VAL A 74 4.17 -5.95 -14.51
N TYR A 75 3.63 -6.85 -15.33
CA TYR A 75 2.20 -7.17 -15.36
C TYR A 75 1.63 -7.62 -13.99
N THR A 76 2.46 -8.16 -13.10
CA THR A 76 2.08 -8.60 -11.75
C THR A 76 1.97 -7.46 -10.74
N MET A 77 2.33 -6.22 -11.11
CA MET A 77 2.40 -5.07 -10.21
C MET A 77 1.58 -3.88 -10.72
N PRO A 78 0.25 -4.01 -10.88
CA PRO A 78 -0.61 -2.92 -11.32
C PRO A 78 -0.56 -1.74 -10.33
N LYS A 79 -0.37 -0.52 -10.86
CA LYS A 79 -0.20 0.72 -10.09
C LYS A 79 -1.56 1.22 -9.61
N PHE A 80 -1.65 1.56 -8.32
CA PHE A 80 -2.85 2.13 -7.74
C PHE A 80 -3.12 3.52 -8.30
N ASN A 81 -4.40 3.85 -8.51
CA ASN A 81 -4.83 5.21 -8.77
C ASN A 81 -4.98 5.98 -7.45
N ILE A 82 -3.90 6.62 -6.99
CA ILE A 82 -3.87 7.38 -5.73
C ILE A 82 -4.79 8.62 -5.75
N SER A 83 -5.20 9.10 -6.93
CA SER A 83 -6.20 10.17 -7.05
C SER A 83 -7.60 9.71 -6.66
N ASN A 84 -7.84 8.39 -6.60
CA ASN A 84 -9.11 7.82 -6.14
C ASN A 84 -9.19 7.86 -4.61
N LYS A 85 -10.26 8.48 -4.09
CA LYS A 85 -10.49 8.63 -2.63
C LYS A 85 -10.72 7.30 -1.92
N GLU A 86 -11.35 6.33 -2.59
CA GLU A 86 -11.59 5.00 -2.01
C GLU A 86 -10.28 4.24 -1.85
N VAL A 87 -9.40 4.28 -2.87
CA VAL A 87 -8.05 3.72 -2.80
C VAL A 87 -7.27 4.37 -1.67
N THR A 88 -7.21 5.70 -1.64
CA THR A 88 -6.52 6.43 -0.57
C THR A 88 -7.07 6.02 0.80
N GLN A 89 -8.39 6.01 0.99
CA GLN A 89 -8.99 5.63 2.27
C GLN A 89 -8.69 4.18 2.65
N TYR A 90 -8.71 3.25 1.69
CA TYR A 90 -8.36 1.86 1.90
C TYR A 90 -6.91 1.72 2.41
N LEU A 91 -5.95 2.34 1.72
CA LEU A 91 -4.53 2.26 2.09
C LEU A 91 -4.25 2.93 3.45
N LEU A 92 -4.90 4.06 3.75
CA LEU A 92 -4.82 4.71 5.06
C LEU A 92 -5.42 3.82 6.18
N ASN A 93 -6.51 3.10 5.90
CA ASN A 93 -7.09 2.15 6.84
C ASN A 93 -6.16 0.96 7.10
N VAL A 94 -5.49 0.44 6.06
CA VAL A 94 -4.46 -0.60 6.21
C VAL A 94 -3.32 -0.10 7.10
N ALA A 95 -2.82 1.11 6.84
CA ALA A 95 -1.76 1.71 7.65
C ALA A 95 -2.12 1.85 9.13
N LYS A 96 -3.37 2.27 9.39
CA LYS A 96 -3.90 2.42 10.75
C LYS A 96 -4.12 1.08 11.43
N PHE A 97 -4.66 0.09 10.71
CA PHE A 97 -4.96 -1.24 11.23
C PHE A 97 -3.73 -1.90 11.87
N TRP A 98 -2.58 -1.93 11.17
CA TRP A 98 -1.39 -2.57 11.72
C TRP A 98 -0.82 -1.85 12.95
N ILE A 99 -1.04 -0.54 13.07
CA ILE A 99 -0.64 0.21 14.27
C ILE A 99 -1.60 -0.12 15.42
N ASP A 100 -2.91 0.02 15.20
CA ASP A 100 -3.91 -0.10 16.26
C ASP A 100 -4.10 -1.54 16.73
N GLU A 101 -4.21 -2.48 15.80
CA GLU A 101 -4.56 -3.88 16.08
C GLU A 101 -3.33 -4.75 16.37
N VAL A 102 -2.20 -4.45 15.72
CA VAL A 102 -0.99 -5.28 15.81
C VAL A 102 0.11 -4.61 16.64
N GLY A 103 0.07 -3.28 16.80
CA GLY A 103 1.01 -2.55 17.66
C GLY A 103 2.36 -2.24 17.01
N VAL A 104 2.43 -2.16 15.67
CA VAL A 104 3.68 -1.82 14.99
C VAL A 104 4.11 -0.38 15.27
N ASP A 105 5.41 -0.13 15.24
CA ASP A 105 6.02 1.13 15.66
C ASP A 105 6.38 2.06 14.48
N GLY A 106 6.02 1.69 13.26
CA GLY A 106 6.30 2.52 12.09
C GLY A 106 6.22 1.81 10.76
N TRP A 107 6.53 2.59 9.73
CA TRP A 107 6.44 2.19 8.33
C TRP A 107 7.71 2.55 7.56
N ARG A 108 8.19 1.62 6.74
CA ARG A 108 9.09 1.86 5.61
C ARG A 108 8.22 1.91 4.35
N LEU A 109 8.36 2.95 3.54
CA LEU A 109 7.50 3.21 2.39
C LEU A 109 8.25 2.83 1.11
N ASP A 110 7.75 1.81 0.41
CA ASP A 110 8.26 1.32 -0.86
C ASP A 110 7.96 2.30 -1.99
N VAL A 111 8.96 2.59 -2.83
CA VAL A 111 8.81 3.43 -4.05
C VAL A 111 8.01 4.71 -3.78
N CYS A 112 8.35 5.40 -2.69
CA CYS A 112 7.50 6.47 -2.16
C CYS A 112 7.58 7.77 -2.96
N ASP A 113 8.62 7.92 -3.79
CA ASP A 113 8.83 8.99 -4.75
C ASP A 113 7.82 8.98 -5.91
N GLU A 114 7.17 7.86 -6.18
CA GLU A 114 6.15 7.76 -7.23
C GLU A 114 4.69 7.91 -6.73
N VAL A 115 4.51 8.24 -5.45
CA VAL A 115 3.20 8.42 -4.82
C VAL A 115 3.01 9.88 -4.43
N ASP A 116 1.81 10.41 -4.69
CA ASP A 116 1.50 11.83 -4.54
C ASP A 116 1.73 12.36 -3.10
N HIS A 117 2.22 13.60 -3.00
CA HIS A 117 2.52 14.23 -1.71
C HIS A 117 1.30 14.45 -0.82
N ASP A 118 0.11 14.68 -1.38
CA ASP A 118 -1.12 14.82 -0.57
C ASP A 118 -1.50 13.50 0.10
N PHE A 119 -1.29 12.37 -0.59
CA PHE A 119 -1.42 11.05 0.03
C PHE A 119 -0.45 10.91 1.20
N TRP A 120 0.83 11.26 1.03
CA TRP A 120 1.81 11.17 2.12
C TRP A 120 1.54 12.09 3.30
N ARG A 121 0.98 13.28 3.06
CA ARG A 121 0.50 14.18 4.13
C ARG A 121 -0.64 13.54 4.92
N ALA A 122 -1.62 12.96 4.23
CA ALA A 122 -2.72 12.23 4.85
C ALA A 122 -2.23 11.00 5.61
N PHE A 123 -1.33 10.22 5.02
CA PHE A 123 -0.68 9.05 5.62
C PHE A 123 0.04 9.41 6.91
N LYS A 124 0.89 10.45 6.88
CA LYS A 124 1.60 10.93 8.07
C LYS A 124 0.62 11.32 9.16
N LYS A 125 -0.46 12.05 8.83
CA LYS A 125 -1.49 12.42 9.80
C LYS A 125 -2.13 11.17 10.43
N THR A 126 -2.61 10.24 9.62
CA THR A 126 -3.24 8.99 10.08
C THR A 126 -2.32 8.17 10.99
N VAL A 127 -1.06 7.96 10.58
CA VAL A 127 -0.07 7.20 11.36
C VAL A 127 0.25 7.89 12.68
N LYS A 128 0.40 9.22 12.68
CA LYS A 128 0.72 9.99 13.89
C LYS A 128 -0.45 10.14 14.85
N GLU A 129 -1.69 10.11 14.34
CA GLU A 129 -2.90 10.04 15.17
C GLU A 129 -3.04 8.67 15.86
N ALA A 130 -2.71 7.58 15.16
CA ALA A 130 -2.71 6.23 15.71
C ALA A 130 -1.57 6.02 16.73
N ASN A 131 -0.36 6.47 16.39
CA ASN A 131 0.80 6.41 17.28
C ASN A 131 1.74 7.60 17.02
N HIS A 132 1.75 8.56 17.95
CA HIS A 132 2.58 9.77 17.85
C HIS A 132 4.08 9.46 17.69
N ASN A 133 4.55 8.36 18.27
CA ASN A 133 5.94 7.94 18.23
C ASN A 133 6.29 7.08 17.01
N ALA A 134 5.33 6.78 16.13
CA ALA A 134 5.58 5.92 14.99
C ALA A 134 6.62 6.53 14.04
N ILE A 135 7.59 5.74 13.60
CA ILE A 135 8.61 6.17 12.64
C ILE A 135 8.07 6.01 11.22
N ILE A 136 8.38 6.94 10.34
CA ILE A 136 8.04 6.87 8.91
C ILE A 136 9.33 7.09 8.14
N VAL A 137 9.73 6.11 7.34
CA VAL A 137 10.95 6.13 6.52
C VAL A 137 10.56 5.90 5.07
N GLY A 138 10.88 6.85 4.18
CA GLY A 138 10.69 6.67 2.74
C GLY A 138 11.89 6.03 2.09
N GLU A 139 11.67 5.10 1.15
CA GLU A 139 12.68 4.68 0.19
C GLU A 139 12.71 5.68 -0.97
N ILE A 140 13.81 6.42 -1.10
CA ILE A 140 14.09 7.33 -2.21
C ILE A 140 15.57 7.18 -2.56
N MET A 141 15.88 6.86 -3.83
CA MET A 141 17.25 6.61 -4.29
C MET A 141 17.96 7.88 -4.83
N HIS A 142 17.26 9.02 -4.78
CA HIS A 142 17.75 10.33 -5.19
C HIS A 142 17.60 11.36 -4.06
N GLU A 143 17.96 12.62 -4.32
CA GLU A 143 17.79 13.70 -3.35
C GLU A 143 16.31 13.88 -2.98
N ALA A 144 16.02 13.93 -1.68
CA ALA A 144 14.67 13.88 -1.11
C ALA A 144 14.22 15.22 -0.49
N THR A 145 14.82 16.33 -0.95
CA THR A 145 14.57 17.69 -0.45
C THR A 145 13.43 18.39 -1.17
#